data_AF-A0AAJ0UCR5-F1
#
_entry.id   AF-A0AAJ0UCR5-F1
#
_cell.length_a   1.000
_cell.length_b   1.000
_cell.length_c   1.000
_cell.angle_alpha   90.00
_cell.angle_beta   90.00
_cell.angle_gamma   90.00
#
_symmetry.space_group_name_H-M   'P 1'
#
loop_
_entity.id
_entity.type
_entity.pdbx_description
1 polymer ?
#
loop_
_entity_poly.entity_id
_entity_poly.type
_entity_poly.pdbx_seq_one_letter_code
_entity_poly.pdbx_strand_id
1 'polypeptide(L)'
;MITALFRSIPIRLGASLALTGAIAFLSLVPGYPQEGDAKLVVMIGSVPSLLQNAMHVALYALLTVLWAAALVRFKRPILLAALFATGYGALLEFAQLFASGRYASLFDIGLNTAGVLIGVAVAASLTT
;
A
#
# COMPACT_ATOMS: atom_id res chain seq x y z
N MET A 1 -5.01 -17.75 -18.01
CA MET A 1 -3.71 -17.57 -17.30
C MET A 1 -3.84 -16.75 -16.02
N ILE A 2 -4.63 -15.67 -15.99
CA ILE A 2 -4.84 -14.80 -14.80
C ILE A 2 -5.48 -15.54 -13.61
N THR A 3 -6.32 -16.54 -13.85
CA THR A 3 -7.00 -17.34 -12.81
C THR A 3 -6.09 -18.31 -12.04
N ALA A 4 -4.89 -18.63 -12.54
CA ALA A 4 -3.97 -19.57 -11.88
C ALA A 4 -3.15 -18.91 -10.76
N LEU A 5 -2.79 -17.62 -10.91
CA LEU A 5 -2.04 -16.85 -9.91
C LEU A 5 -2.82 -16.71 -8.59
N PHE A 6 -4.15 -16.71 -8.66
CA PHE A 6 -5.01 -16.64 -7.49
C PHE A 6 -5.29 -18.00 -6.84
N ARG A 7 -4.76 -19.13 -7.30
CA ARG A 7 -5.09 -20.44 -6.68
C ARG A 7 -4.24 -20.81 -5.46
N SER A 8 -2.97 -20.41 -5.41
CA SER A 8 -2.07 -20.84 -4.33
C SER A 8 -1.91 -19.76 -3.26
N ILE A 9 -2.06 -20.16 -2.00
CA ILE A 9 -1.85 -19.27 -0.84
C ILE A 9 -0.43 -18.68 -0.83
N PRO A 10 0.64 -19.43 -1.17
CA PRO A 10 1.98 -18.85 -1.24
C PRO A 10 2.11 -17.70 -2.24
N ILE A 11 1.46 -17.80 -3.42
CA ILE A 11 1.51 -16.71 -4.41
C ILE A 11 0.76 -15.49 -3.88
N ARG A 12 -0.42 -15.67 -3.25
CA ARG A 12 -1.18 -14.55 -2.68
C ARG A 12 -0.41 -13.84 -1.57
N LEU A 13 0.22 -14.60 -0.66
CA LEU A 13 1.08 -14.06 0.39
C LEU A 13 2.30 -13.34 -0.20
N GLY A 14 2.98 -13.97 -1.16
CA GLY A 14 4.13 -13.38 -1.85
C GLY A 14 3.78 -12.05 -2.51
N ALA A 15 2.66 -11.99 -3.23
CA ALA A 15 2.18 -10.75 -3.85
C ALA A 15 1.80 -9.68 -2.81
N SER A 16 1.15 -10.07 -1.71
CA SER A 16 0.78 -9.15 -0.62
C SER A 16 2.02 -8.55 0.04
N LEU A 17 3.02 -9.38 0.33
CA LEU A 17 4.29 -8.96 0.92
C LEU A 17 5.11 -8.10 -0.04
N ALA A 18 5.16 -8.45 -1.33
CA ALA A 18 5.84 -7.66 -2.34
C ALA A 18 5.23 -6.25 -2.45
N LEU A 19 3.90 -6.14 -2.47
CA LEU A 19 3.23 -4.84 -2.50
C LEU A 19 3.46 -4.06 -1.20
N THR A 20 3.40 -4.72 -0.04
CA THR A 20 3.72 -4.12 1.26
C THR A 20 5.12 -3.51 1.23
N GLY A 21 6.13 -4.27 0.80
CA GLY A 21 7.51 -3.80 0.68
C GLY A 21 7.67 -2.66 -0.33
N ALA A 22 6.98 -2.73 -1.47
CA ALA A 22 7.01 -1.67 -2.47
C ALA A 22 6.43 -0.36 -1.93
N ILE A 23 5.31 -0.41 -1.19
CA ILE A 23 4.72 0.77 -0.55
C ILE A 23 5.70 1.36 0.47
N ALA A 24 6.29 0.55 1.35
CA ALA A 24 7.32 1.01 2.29
C ALA A 24 8.48 1.72 1.58
N PHE A 25 9.01 1.11 0.53
CA PHE A 25 10.11 1.69 -0.23
C PHE A 25 9.72 3.06 -0.83
N LEU A 26 8.57 3.14 -1.49
CA LEU A 26 8.08 4.39 -2.08
C LEU A 26 7.82 5.48 -1.04
N SER A 27 7.29 5.10 0.13
CA SER A 27 6.98 6.04 1.22
C SER A 27 8.22 6.57 1.93
N LEU A 28 9.29 5.77 2.03
CA LEU A 28 10.49 6.11 2.80
C LEU A 28 11.65 6.68 1.95
N VAL A 29 11.51 6.67 0.62
CA VAL A 29 12.43 7.40 -0.26
C VAL A 29 12.37 8.91 0.05
N PRO A 30 13.53 9.61 0.09
CA PRO A 30 13.58 11.04 0.37
C PRO A 30 12.60 11.87 -0.46
N GLY A 31 12.02 12.89 0.18
CA GLY A 31 10.98 13.73 -0.44
C GLY A 31 11.50 14.72 -1.49
N TYR A 32 12.82 14.90 -1.57
CA TYR A 32 13.48 15.69 -2.60
C TYR A 32 14.81 15.02 -3.01
N PRO A 33 15.24 15.15 -4.27
CA PRO A 33 16.53 14.64 -4.74
C PRO A 33 17.71 15.24 -3.95
N GLN A 34 18.66 14.41 -3.55
CA GLN A 34 19.92 14.80 -2.91
C GLN A 34 21.11 14.56 -3.83
N GLU A 35 22.22 15.27 -3.59
CA GLU A 35 23.45 15.06 -4.34
C GLU A 35 23.98 13.63 -4.12
N GLY A 36 24.24 12.91 -5.22
CA GLY A 36 24.72 11.53 -5.18
C GLY A 36 23.62 10.46 -5.17
N ASP A 37 22.34 10.83 -5.17
CA ASP A 37 21.24 9.87 -5.23
C ASP A 37 21.24 9.04 -6.52
N ALA A 38 20.87 7.77 -6.39
CA ALA A 38 20.63 6.91 -7.55
C ALA A 38 19.49 7.48 -8.41
N LYS A 39 19.58 7.34 -9.75
CA LYS A 39 18.57 7.84 -10.69
C LYS A 39 17.14 7.41 -10.34
N LEU A 40 16.96 6.20 -9.81
CA LEU A 40 15.66 5.69 -9.39
C LEU A 40 15.07 6.50 -8.23
N VAL A 41 15.89 6.85 -7.23
CA VAL A 41 15.49 7.67 -6.07
C VAL A 41 15.07 9.06 -6.53
N VAL A 42 15.87 9.68 -7.41
CA VAL A 42 15.54 10.99 -8.00
C VAL A 42 14.21 10.93 -8.76
N MET A 43 13.98 9.90 -9.57
CA MET A 43 12.74 9.73 -10.34
C MET A 43 11.52 9.60 -9.42
N ILE A 44 11.63 8.82 -8.33
CA ILE A 44 10.55 8.63 -7.35
C ILE A 44 10.27 9.93 -6.60
N GLY A 45 11.32 10.63 -6.12
CA GLY A 45 11.19 11.91 -5.42
C GLY A 45 10.63 13.03 -6.31
N SER A 46 10.71 12.88 -7.64
CA SER A 46 10.19 13.85 -8.61
C SER A 46 8.76 13.56 -9.07
N VAL A 47 8.09 12.54 -8.52
CA VAL A 47 6.70 12.20 -8.88
C VAL A 47 5.76 13.34 -8.46
N PRO A 48 4.89 13.85 -9.35
CA PRO A 48 3.95 14.92 -9.00
C PRO A 48 3.01 14.53 -7.86
N SER A 49 2.68 15.49 -6.99
CA SER A 49 1.82 15.27 -5.82
C SER A 49 0.46 14.65 -6.16
N LEU A 50 -0.16 15.06 -7.29
CA LEU A 50 -1.41 14.46 -7.76
C LEU A 50 -1.27 12.95 -7.98
N LEU A 51 -0.16 12.51 -8.56
CA LEU A 51 0.09 11.09 -8.78
C LEU A 51 0.42 10.37 -7.47
N GLN A 52 1.17 10.99 -6.56
CA GLN A 52 1.40 10.45 -5.21
C GLN A 52 0.07 10.21 -4.48
N ASN A 53 -0.83 11.20 -4.49
CA ASN A 53 -2.15 11.12 -3.88
C ASN A 53 -3.01 10.00 -4.49
N ALA A 54 -3.00 9.88 -5.83
CA ALA A 54 -3.70 8.80 -6.51
C ALA A 54 -3.11 7.42 -6.16
N MET A 55 -1.78 7.33 -6.00
CA MET A 55 -1.12 6.09 -5.57
C MET A 55 -1.47 5.71 -4.14
N HIS A 56 -1.63 6.64 -3.21
CA HIS A 56 -2.15 6.33 -1.87
C HIS A 56 -3.48 5.58 -1.94
N VAL A 57 -4.43 6.09 -2.72
CA VAL A 57 -5.74 5.42 -2.87
C VAL A 57 -5.59 4.07 -3.59
N ALA A 58 -4.92 4.04 -4.74
CA ALA A 58 -4.84 2.85 -5.59
C ALA A 58 -4.05 1.70 -4.94
N LEU A 59 -2.89 2.01 -4.34
CA LEU A 59 -2.04 1.02 -3.71
C LEU A 59 -2.68 0.44 -2.46
N TYR A 60 -3.36 1.26 -1.64
CA TYR A 60 -4.02 0.76 -0.43
C TYR A 60 -5.27 -0.04 -0.76
N ALA A 61 -6.03 0.31 -1.81
CA ALA A 61 -7.11 -0.53 -2.31
C ALA A 61 -6.59 -1.91 -2.74
N LEU A 62 -5.52 -1.94 -3.53
CA LEU A 62 -4.90 -3.19 -3.97
C LEU A 62 -4.33 -3.99 -2.78
N LEU A 63 -3.67 -3.32 -1.84
CA LEU A 63 -3.10 -3.91 -0.63
C LEU A 63 -4.18 -4.62 0.19
N THR A 64 -5.33 -3.97 0.40
CA THR A 64 -6.46 -4.57 1.11
C THR A 64 -7.01 -5.79 0.39
N VAL A 65 -7.17 -5.74 -0.94
CA VAL A 65 -7.66 -6.89 -1.73
C VAL A 65 -6.69 -8.07 -1.65
N LEU A 66 -5.38 -7.82 -1.82
CA LEU A 66 -4.36 -8.88 -1.79
C LEU A 66 -4.28 -9.53 -0.40
N TRP A 67 -4.27 -8.73 0.67
CA TRP A 67 -4.28 -9.27 2.02
C TRP A 67 -5.57 -10.02 2.35
N ALA A 68 -6.74 -9.53 1.91
CA ALA A 68 -8.00 -10.26 2.08
C ALA A 68 -7.95 -11.63 1.38
N ALA A 69 -7.42 -11.68 0.16
CA ALA A 69 -7.24 -12.92 -0.59
C ALA A 69 -6.21 -13.86 0.05
N ALA A 70 -5.13 -13.32 0.62
CA ALA A 70 -4.10 -14.10 1.31
C ALA A 70 -4.59 -14.67 2.64
N LEU A 71 -5.46 -13.93 3.34
CA LEU A 71 -6.03 -14.30 4.63
C LEU A 71 -7.34 -15.11 4.51
N VAL A 72 -7.70 -15.59 3.33
CA VAL A 72 -9.01 -16.25 3.07
C VAL A 72 -9.38 -17.38 4.03
N ARG A 73 -8.39 -18.03 4.69
CA ARG A 73 -8.61 -19.11 5.65
C ARG A 73 -9.00 -18.63 7.06
N PHE A 74 -8.89 -17.33 7.34
CA PHE A 74 -9.31 -16.74 8.61
C PHE A 74 -10.81 -16.47 8.62
N LYS A 75 -11.42 -16.32 9.81
CA LYS A 75 -12.87 -16.08 9.94
C LYS A 75 -13.33 -14.74 9.36
N ARG A 76 -12.48 -13.71 9.38
CA ARG A 76 -12.81 -12.34 8.96
C ARG A 76 -11.68 -11.75 8.09
N PRO A 77 -11.41 -12.33 6.90
CA PRO A 77 -10.24 -11.96 6.09
C PRO A 77 -10.23 -10.49 5.69
N ILE A 78 -11.38 -9.96 5.27
CA ILE A 78 -11.53 -8.57 4.83
C ILE A 78 -11.30 -7.59 5.98
N LEU A 79 -11.85 -7.87 7.17
CA LEU A 79 -11.64 -7.03 8.35
C LEU A 79 -10.16 -7.02 8.77
N LEU A 80 -9.51 -8.18 8.78
CA LEU A 80 -8.08 -8.28 9.11
C LEU A 80 -7.21 -7.52 8.09
N ALA A 81 -7.54 -7.63 6.81
CA ALA A 81 -6.84 -6.90 5.74
C ALA A 81 -7.04 -5.39 5.84
N ALA A 82 -8.25 -4.93 6.19
CA ALA A 82 -8.55 -3.52 6.41
C ALA A 82 -7.78 -2.96 7.62
N LEU A 83 -7.81 -3.66 8.76
CA LEU A 83 -7.06 -3.26 9.95
C LEU A 83 -5.55 -3.23 9.68
N PHE A 84 -5.03 -4.24 8.99
CA PHE A 84 -3.62 -4.28 8.58
C PHE A 84 -3.28 -3.09 7.68
N ALA A 85 -4.01 -2.86 6.59
CA ALA A 85 -3.68 -1.82 5.62
C ALA A 85 -3.78 -0.41 6.24
N THR A 86 -4.82 -0.12 7.02
CA THR A 86 -4.96 1.17 7.72
C THR A 86 -3.86 1.36 8.76
N GLY A 87 -3.59 0.35 9.60
CA GLY A 87 -2.54 0.42 10.62
C GLY A 87 -1.14 0.56 10.00
N TYR A 88 -0.90 -0.16 8.90
CA TYR A 88 0.35 -0.09 8.16
C TYR A 88 0.58 1.29 7.54
N GLY A 89 -0.47 1.90 6.95
CA GLY A 89 -0.36 3.25 6.40
C GLY A 89 -0.12 4.31 7.46
N ALA A 90 -0.84 4.25 8.59
CA ALA A 90 -0.59 5.14 9.71
C ALA A 90 0.85 4.99 10.26
N LEU A 91 1.36 3.76 10.33
CA LEU A 91 2.73 3.50 10.77
C LEU A 91 3.76 4.05 9.77
N LEU A 92 3.52 3.96 8.46
CA LEU A 92 4.41 4.52 7.45
C LEU A 92 4.43 6.05 7.45
N GLU A 93 3.28 6.70 7.64
CA GLU A 93 3.19 8.15 7.81
C GLU A 93 3.97 8.62 9.05
N PHE A 94 3.90 7.85 10.15
CA PHE A 94 4.76 8.10 11.31
C PHE A 94 6.24 7.86 10.99
N ALA A 95 6.57 6.79 10.26
CA ALA A 95 7.95 6.46 9.89
C ALA A 95 8.56 7.50 8.94
N GLN A 96 7.75 8.20 8.15
CA GLN A 96 8.19 9.29 7.29
C GLN A 96 8.78 10.48 8.07
N LEU A 97 8.47 10.64 9.36
CA LEU A 97 9.13 11.64 10.21
C LEU A 97 10.64 11.41 10.34
N PHE A 98 11.11 10.19 10.07
CA PHE A 98 12.53 9.83 10.08
C PHE A 98 13.14 9.80 8.68
N ALA A 99 12.35 10.01 7.63
CA ALA A 99 12.83 10.08 6.25
C ALA A 99 13.13 11.54 5.85
N SER A 100 14.29 11.76 5.22
CA SER A 100 14.70 13.10 4.84
C SER A 100 13.72 13.75 3.86
N GLY A 101 13.27 14.96 4.16
CA GLY A 101 12.36 15.72 3.30
C GLY A 101 10.93 15.21 3.24
N ARG A 102 10.55 14.27 4.10
CA ARG A 102 9.17 13.82 4.27
C ARG A 102 8.59 14.39 5.57
N TYR A 103 7.27 14.43 5.65
CA TYR A 103 6.52 14.81 6.84
C TYR A 103 5.31 13.89 6.96
N ALA A 104 4.88 13.62 8.18
CA ALA A 104 3.64 12.87 8.41
C ALA A 104 2.43 13.72 7.99
N SER A 105 1.47 13.11 7.30
CA SER A 105 0.36 13.82 6.69
C SER A 105 -0.98 13.18 7.05
N LEU A 106 -1.82 13.90 7.79
CA LEU A 106 -3.20 13.45 8.07
C LEU A 106 -4.03 13.31 6.78
N PHE A 107 -3.70 14.09 5.76
CA PHE A 107 -4.34 13.99 4.45
C PHE A 107 -4.01 12.65 3.79
N ASP A 108 -2.75 12.22 3.85
CA ASP A 108 -2.33 10.94 3.27
C ASP A 108 -2.87 9.74 4.06
N ILE A 109 -3.01 9.86 5.39
CA ILE A 109 -3.78 8.88 6.19
C ILE A 109 -5.23 8.78 5.68
N GLY A 110 -5.86 9.92 5.36
CA GLY A 110 -7.20 9.98 4.78
C GLY A 110 -7.28 9.27 3.42
N LEU A 111 -6.31 9.53 2.52
CA LEU A 111 -6.23 8.88 1.21
C LEU A 111 -5.97 7.38 1.30
N ASN A 112 -5.07 6.96 2.19
CA ASN A 112 -4.83 5.55 2.50
C ASN A 112 -6.12 4.88 2.94
N THR A 113 -6.85 5.52 3.86
CA THR A 113 -8.13 5.02 4.38
C THR A 113 -9.19 4.92 3.27
N ALA A 114 -9.31 5.92 2.39
CA ALA A 114 -10.18 5.86 1.23
C ALA A 114 -9.83 4.67 0.31
N GLY A 115 -8.54 4.44 0.05
CA GLY A 115 -8.07 3.25 -0.65
C GLY A 115 -8.51 1.95 0.03
N VAL A 116 -8.30 1.84 1.34
CA VAL A 116 -8.73 0.66 2.13
C VAL A 116 -10.23 0.42 1.99
N LEU A 117 -11.07 1.44 2.09
CA LEU A 117 -12.53 1.31 1.95
C LEU A 117 -12.93 0.81 0.55
N ILE A 118 -12.28 1.31 -0.51
CA ILE A 118 -12.48 0.80 -1.87
C ILE A 118 -12.06 -0.67 -1.95
N GLY A 119 -10.89 -1.01 -1.40
CA GLY A 119 -10.38 -2.38 -1.37
C GLY A 119 -11.31 -3.34 -0.61
N VAL A 120 -11.92 -2.89 0.49
CA VAL A 120 -12.95 -3.64 1.23
C VAL A 120 -14.17 -3.90 0.35
N ALA A 121 -14.69 -2.89 -0.33
CA ALA A 121 -15.85 -3.04 -1.20
C ALA A 121 -15.58 -4.03 -2.35
N VAL A 122 -14.41 -3.92 -2.99
CA VAL A 122 -13.98 -4.85 -4.03
C VAL A 122 -13.83 -6.26 -3.46
N ALA A 123 -13.11 -6.44 -2.37
CA ALA A 123 -12.91 -7.76 -1.76
C ALA A 123 -14.24 -8.42 -1.35
N ALA A 124 -15.18 -7.64 -0.80
CA ALA A 124 -16.51 -8.12 -0.45
C ALA A 124 -17.28 -8.63 -1.68
N SER A 125 -17.26 -7.87 -2.78
CA SER A 125 -17.92 -8.24 -4.04
C SER A 125 -17.36 -9.50 -4.71
N LEU A 126 -16.11 -9.88 -4.40
CA LEU A 126 -15.48 -11.11 -4.89
C LEU A 126 -15.80 -12.33 -4.01
N THR A 127 -16.37 -12.13 -2.83
CA THR A 127 -16.68 -13.20 -1.86
C THR A 127 -18.16 -13.51 -1.71
N THR A 128 -19.04 -12.63 -2.22
CA THR A 128 -20.48 -12.85 -2.40
C THR A 128 -20.76 -13.66 -3.65
#